data_AF-A0A844XER7-F1
#
_entry.id   AF-A0A844XER7-F1
#
_cell.length_a   1.000
_cell.length_b   1.000
_cell.length_c   1.000
_cell.angle_alpha   90.00
_cell.angle_beta   90.00
_cell.angle_gamma   90.00
#
_symmetry.space_group_name_H-M   'P 1'
#
loop_
_entity.id
_entity.type
_entity.pdbx_description
1 polymer ?
#
loop_
_entity_poly.entity_id
_entity_poly.type
_entity_poly.pdbx_seq_one_letter_code
_entity_poly.pdbx_strand_id
1 'polypeptide(L)'
;MAKAPSNPNLPAKPSSKPKSQERADAEQEMLMREVDEAVRHDEVGSFAKKYGLPLGIAFVLAMAAFGGFLFWQDSNEGELELASEELVKAIDELEAGNTDIADGELATLEQGEGGAAMMATMLRAAMAVERDDPEAAAALYDKVAANGDTPAELRDIAMIRSVSARYDDMDPQEVIDRVGTLAVPDNAYYGSAGELVAHAYLDQGKTAEAGALLADIAGDEDVPNSLRARARELAGLLGVDAIENVDATLAELTGEPLEEPQAELVE
;
A
#
# COMPACT_ATOMS: atom_id res chain seq x y z
N MET A 1 -81.70 48.62 16.28
CA MET A 1 -80.25 48.31 16.39
C MET A 1 -80.11 46.84 16.71
N ALA A 2 -79.29 46.16 15.90
CA ALA A 2 -79.31 44.73 15.65
C ALA A 2 -78.52 43.88 16.67
N LYS A 3 -79.10 42.72 16.95
CA LYS A 3 -78.58 41.39 17.36
C LYS A 3 -77.05 41.20 17.41
N ALA A 4 -76.57 40.61 18.51
CA ALA A 4 -75.65 39.47 18.47
C ALA A 4 -75.88 38.54 19.68
N PRO A 5 -75.70 37.21 19.54
CA PRO A 5 -76.33 36.18 20.35
C PRO A 5 -75.39 35.42 21.29
N SER A 6 -76.00 34.58 22.13
CA SER A 6 -75.43 33.60 23.07
C SER A 6 -74.29 32.75 22.52
N ASN A 7 -73.29 32.44 23.35
CA ASN A 7 -72.54 31.21 23.20
C ASN A 7 -72.62 30.36 24.49
N PRO A 8 -73.33 29.24 24.46
CA PRO A 8 -73.53 28.32 25.58
C PRO A 8 -72.53 27.17 25.46
N ASN A 9 -71.36 27.27 26.09
CA ASN A 9 -70.53 26.10 26.42
C ASN A 9 -69.28 26.54 27.19
N LEU A 10 -69.44 26.71 28.51
CA LEU A 10 -68.33 26.50 29.41
C LEU A 10 -68.37 25.02 29.79
N PRO A 11 -67.32 24.23 29.49
CA PRO A 11 -67.29 22.81 29.81
C PRO A 11 -67.48 22.63 31.31
N ALA A 12 -68.37 21.71 31.68
CA ALA A 12 -68.60 21.31 33.06
C ALA A 12 -67.27 20.95 33.71
N LYS A 13 -67.05 21.46 34.92
CA LYS A 13 -65.92 21.09 35.78
C LYS A 13 -65.83 19.56 35.83
N PRO A 14 -64.62 18.96 35.71
CA PRO A 14 -64.48 17.52 35.82
C PRO A 14 -65.07 17.11 37.16
N SER A 15 -65.98 16.13 37.13
CA SER A 15 -66.48 15.52 38.35
C SER A 15 -65.26 15.04 39.14
N SER A 16 -64.99 15.68 40.28
CA SER A 16 -63.95 15.23 41.18
C SER A 16 -64.36 13.84 41.63
N LYS A 17 -63.58 12.83 41.24
CA LYS A 17 -63.76 11.47 41.73
C LYS A 17 -63.86 11.53 43.27
N PRO A 18 -64.80 10.80 43.90
CA PRO A 18 -64.87 10.78 45.36
C PRO A 18 -63.48 10.42 45.92
N LYS A 19 -63.03 11.10 47.00
CA LYS A 19 -61.70 10.89 47.63
C LYS A 19 -61.35 9.42 47.92
N SER A 20 -62.35 8.54 47.99
CA SER A 20 -62.17 7.09 48.11
C SER A 20 -61.66 6.43 46.82
N GLN A 21 -62.08 6.90 45.65
CA GLN A 21 -61.63 6.39 44.35
C GLN A 21 -60.23 6.88 43.99
N GLU A 22 -59.87 8.14 44.26
CA GLU A 22 -58.50 8.63 44.05
C GLU A 22 -57.48 7.91 44.95
N ARG A 23 -57.87 7.57 46.19
CA ARG A 23 -57.04 6.77 47.09
C ARG A 23 -56.93 5.32 46.63
N ALA A 24 -58.01 4.72 46.16
CA ALA A 24 -58.01 3.37 45.61
C ALA A 24 -57.14 3.26 44.34
N ASP A 25 -57.21 4.27 43.46
CA ASP A 25 -56.39 4.34 42.24
C ASP A 25 -54.89 4.51 42.59
N ALA A 26 -54.55 5.37 43.56
CA ALA A 26 -53.16 5.55 44.02
C ALA A 26 -52.58 4.31 44.75
N GLU A 27 -53.41 3.61 45.53
CA GLU A 27 -53.03 2.34 46.16
C GLU A 27 -52.82 1.24 45.12
N GLN A 28 -53.65 1.17 44.07
CA GLN A 28 -53.45 0.24 42.95
C GLN A 28 -52.18 0.56 42.16
N GLU A 29 -51.90 1.82 41.85
CA GLU A 29 -50.66 2.20 41.16
C GLU A 29 -49.41 1.87 41.99
N MET A 30 -49.46 2.04 43.32
CA MET A 30 -48.38 1.68 44.23
C MET A 30 -48.19 0.16 44.30
N LEU A 31 -49.27 -0.61 44.39
CA LEU A 31 -49.24 -2.07 44.35
C LEU A 31 -48.74 -2.61 43.00
N MET A 32 -49.18 -2.03 41.88
CA MET A 32 -48.70 -2.43 40.55
C MET A 32 -47.22 -2.11 40.38
N ARG A 33 -46.74 -0.96 40.88
CA ARG A 33 -45.31 -0.63 40.87
C ARG A 33 -44.48 -1.55 41.76
N GLU A 34 -44.99 -1.90 42.95
CA GLU A 34 -44.29 -2.80 43.88
C GLU A 34 -44.26 -4.24 43.35
N VAL A 35 -45.35 -4.68 42.69
CA VAL A 35 -45.40 -5.97 41.98
C VAL A 35 -44.47 -5.99 40.77
N ASP A 36 -44.48 -4.96 39.92
CA ASP A 36 -43.57 -4.85 38.77
C ASP A 36 -42.11 -4.79 39.24
N GLU A 37 -41.81 -4.09 40.33
CA GLU A 37 -40.45 -4.05 40.89
C GLU A 37 -40.03 -5.41 41.44
N ALA A 38 -40.94 -6.14 42.10
CA ALA A 38 -40.68 -7.50 42.57
C ALA A 38 -40.49 -8.50 41.42
N VAL A 39 -41.33 -8.43 40.37
CA VAL A 39 -41.21 -9.26 39.16
C VAL A 39 -39.94 -8.93 38.41
N ARG A 40 -39.60 -7.65 38.22
CA ARG A 40 -38.35 -7.22 37.58
C ARG A 40 -37.13 -7.67 38.40
N HIS A 41 -37.19 -7.58 39.72
CA HIS A 41 -36.12 -8.07 40.59
C HIS A 41 -35.95 -9.59 40.49
N ASP A 42 -37.04 -10.34 40.34
CA ASP A 42 -36.99 -11.79 40.15
C ASP A 42 -36.55 -12.20 38.73
N GLU A 43 -36.94 -11.45 37.70
CA GLU A 43 -36.49 -11.63 36.31
C GLU A 43 -35.01 -11.32 36.14
N VAL A 44 -34.53 -10.18 36.67
CA VAL A 44 -33.11 -9.82 36.68
C VAL A 44 -32.32 -10.81 37.54
N GLY A 45 -32.87 -11.22 38.68
CA GLY A 45 -32.25 -12.20 39.58
C GLY A 45 -32.15 -13.59 38.95
N SER A 46 -33.18 -14.05 38.23
CA SER A 46 -33.18 -15.34 37.55
C SER A 46 -32.29 -15.33 36.31
N PHE A 47 -32.26 -14.23 35.55
CA PHE A 47 -31.32 -14.04 34.45
C PHE A 47 -29.86 -14.03 34.95
N ALA A 48 -29.58 -13.28 36.02
CA ALA A 48 -28.24 -13.23 36.62
C ALA A 48 -27.80 -14.61 37.16
N LYS A 49 -28.70 -15.35 37.82
CA LYS A 49 -28.39 -16.71 38.30
C LYS A 49 -28.16 -17.71 37.15
N LYS A 50 -28.89 -17.57 36.04
CA LYS A 50 -28.82 -18.50 34.90
C LYS A 50 -27.68 -18.18 33.93
N TYR A 51 -27.43 -16.90 33.68
CA TYR A 51 -26.49 -16.45 32.65
C TYR A 51 -25.29 -15.67 33.20
N GLY A 52 -25.32 -15.20 34.45
CA GLY A 52 -24.22 -14.41 35.01
C GLY A 52 -22.89 -15.16 35.07
N LEU A 53 -22.92 -16.43 35.50
CA LEU A 53 -21.72 -17.27 35.52
C LEU A 53 -21.18 -17.59 34.11
N PRO A 54 -21.98 -18.11 33.14
CA PRO A 54 -21.46 -18.39 31.81
C PRO A 54 -21.06 -17.11 31.04
N LEU A 55 -21.75 -15.98 31.20
CA LEU A 55 -21.33 -14.70 30.62
C LEU A 55 -20.03 -14.20 31.24
N GLY A 56 -19.87 -14.33 32.57
CA GLY A 56 -18.64 -13.99 33.26
C GLY A 56 -17.45 -14.84 32.79
N ILE A 57 -17.64 -16.15 32.64
CA ILE A 57 -16.62 -17.05 32.09
C ILE A 57 -16.28 -16.67 30.65
N ALA A 58 -17.29 -16.44 29.81
CA ALA A 58 -17.08 -16.04 28.41
C ALA A 58 -16.31 -14.71 28.30
N PHE A 59 -16.63 -13.74 29.15
CA PHE A 59 -15.93 -12.45 29.21
C PHE A 59 -14.47 -12.60 29.63
N VAL A 60 -14.19 -13.39 30.67
CA VAL A 60 -12.81 -13.64 31.12
C VAL A 60 -12.02 -14.40 30.05
N LEU A 61 -12.62 -15.38 29.38
CA LEU A 61 -11.97 -16.10 28.28
C LEU A 61 -11.69 -15.18 27.09
N ALA A 62 -12.62 -14.29 26.74
CA ALA A 62 -12.40 -13.29 25.70
C ALA A 62 -11.27 -12.32 26.06
N MET A 63 -11.20 -11.86 27.31
CA MET A 63 -10.09 -11.03 27.79
C MET A 63 -8.76 -11.78 27.77
N ALA A 64 -8.73 -13.04 28.18
CA ALA A 64 -7.52 -13.86 28.16
C ALA A 64 -7.04 -14.11 26.72
N ALA A 65 -7.95 -14.41 25.80
CA ALA A 65 -7.64 -14.57 24.38
C ALA A 65 -7.14 -13.26 23.77
N PHE A 66 -7.79 -12.14 24.08
CA PHE A 66 -7.37 -10.82 23.60
C PHE A 66 -6.01 -10.39 24.18
N GLY A 67 -5.78 -10.61 25.48
CA GLY A 67 -4.49 -10.33 26.12
C GLY A 67 -3.37 -11.22 25.57
N GLY A 68 -3.67 -12.50 25.30
CA GLY A 68 -2.74 -13.40 24.63
C GLY A 68 -2.41 -12.96 23.20
N PHE A 69 -3.42 -12.48 22.45
CA PHE A 69 -3.24 -11.91 21.12
C PHE A 69 -2.35 -10.66 21.13
N LEU A 70 -2.61 -9.71 22.04
CA LEU A 70 -1.80 -8.50 22.17
C LEU A 70 -0.35 -8.81 22.55
N PHE A 71 -0.12 -9.76 23.46
CA PHE A 71 1.23 -10.16 23.85
C PHE A 71 2.00 -10.82 22.69
N TRP A 72 1.31 -11.65 21.89
CA TRP A 72 1.88 -12.26 20.69
C TRP A 72 2.20 -11.19 19.63
N GLN A 73 1.35 -10.19 19.47
CA GLN A 73 1.57 -9.09 18.53
C GLN A 73 2.77 -8.20 18.94
N ASP A 74 2.82 -7.78 20.21
CA ASP A 74 3.90 -6.96 20.77
C ASP A 74 5.28 -7.63 20.66
N SER A 75 5.32 -8.95 20.85
CA SER A 75 6.56 -9.73 20.70
C SER A 75 7.10 -9.72 19.27
N ASN A 76 6.23 -9.64 18.26
CA ASN A 76 6.65 -9.56 16.85
C ASN A 76 7.04 -8.13 16.45
N GLU A 77 6.41 -7.11 17.03
CA GLU A 77 6.67 -5.69 16.71
C GLU A 77 8.06 -5.25 17.23
N GLY A 78 8.46 -5.71 18.42
CA GLY A 78 9.75 -5.35 19.03
C GLY A 78 10.97 -5.89 18.25
N GLU A 79 10.88 -7.07 17.65
CA GLU A 79 11.96 -7.61 16.80
C GLU A 79 12.07 -6.82 15.48
N LEU A 80 10.94 -6.41 14.90
CA LEU A 80 10.89 -5.59 13.68
C LEU A 80 11.45 -4.18 13.92
N GLU A 81 11.18 -3.60 15.09
CA GLU A 81 11.73 -2.29 15.49
C GLU A 81 13.26 -2.35 15.57
N LEU A 82 13.82 -3.34 16.28
CA LEU A 82 15.26 -3.53 16.42
C LEU A 82 15.95 -3.76 15.06
N ALA A 83 15.39 -4.63 14.22
CA ALA A 83 15.93 -4.89 12.89
C ALA A 83 15.90 -3.65 11.99
N SER A 84 14.88 -2.80 12.16
CA SER A 84 14.78 -1.52 11.44
C SER A 84 15.82 -0.51 11.92
N GLU A 85 16.05 -0.41 13.23
CA GLU A 85 17.10 0.44 13.80
C GLU A 85 18.50 0.02 13.33
N GLU A 86 18.77 -1.28 13.33
CA GLU A 86 20.04 -1.84 12.85
C GLU A 86 20.23 -1.58 11.34
N LEU A 87 19.16 -1.71 10.53
CA LEU A 87 19.22 -1.39 9.11
C LEU A 87 19.57 0.10 8.87
N VAL A 88 18.96 1.01 9.63
CA VAL A 88 19.25 2.44 9.54
C VAL A 88 20.69 2.73 9.95
N LYS A 89 21.20 2.12 11.02
CA LYS A 89 22.61 2.28 11.42
C LYS A 89 23.56 1.84 10.31
N ALA A 90 23.28 0.70 9.67
CA ALA A 90 24.11 0.24 8.57
C ALA A 90 24.08 1.19 7.36
N ILE A 91 22.94 1.83 7.09
CA ILE A 91 22.83 2.88 6.06
C ILE A 91 23.65 4.12 6.46
N ASP A 92 23.59 4.56 7.72
CA ASP A 92 24.40 5.67 8.22
C ASP A 92 25.90 5.38 8.07
N GLU A 93 26.33 4.14 8.32
CA GLU A 93 27.72 3.70 8.10
C GLU A 93 28.10 3.72 6.61
N LEU A 94 27.20 3.34 5.69
CA LEU A 94 27.41 3.49 4.25
C LEU A 94 27.57 4.95 3.84
N GLU A 95 26.69 5.83 4.32
CA GLU A 95 26.75 7.28 4.06
C GLU A 95 28.03 7.91 4.62
N ALA A 96 28.53 7.40 5.75
CA ALA A 96 29.80 7.80 6.34
C ALA A 96 31.04 7.25 5.60
N GLY A 97 30.85 6.35 4.63
CA GLY A 97 31.92 5.69 3.88
C GLY A 97 32.57 4.51 4.62
N ASN A 98 31.99 4.05 5.72
CA ASN A 98 32.45 2.91 6.51
C ASN A 98 31.90 1.58 5.94
N THR A 99 32.18 1.32 4.66
CA THR A 99 31.56 0.23 3.89
C THR A 99 31.80 -1.17 4.47
N ASP A 100 32.96 -1.42 5.10
CA ASP A 100 33.25 -2.71 5.73
C ASP A 100 32.44 -2.93 7.02
N ILE A 101 32.17 -1.86 7.78
CA ILE A 101 31.35 -1.93 9.00
C ILE A 101 29.90 -2.20 8.58
N ALA A 102 29.40 -1.41 7.63
CA ALA A 102 28.07 -1.59 7.08
C ALA A 102 27.86 -3.00 6.51
N ASP A 103 28.82 -3.54 5.74
CA ASP A 103 28.67 -4.91 5.19
C ASP A 103 28.52 -5.95 6.31
N GLY A 104 29.28 -5.82 7.41
CA GLY A 104 29.18 -6.73 8.56
C GLY A 104 27.84 -6.65 9.27
N GLU A 105 27.30 -5.44 9.45
CA GLU A 105 25.98 -5.21 10.06
C GLU A 105 24.86 -5.76 9.15
N LEU A 106 24.89 -5.43 7.86
CA LEU A 106 23.93 -5.93 6.88
C LEU A 106 23.99 -7.45 6.73
N ALA A 107 25.19 -8.05 6.78
CA ALA A 107 25.36 -9.51 6.70
C ALA A 107 24.72 -10.23 7.88
N THR A 108 24.66 -9.58 9.04
CA THR A 108 23.97 -10.09 10.23
C THR A 108 22.46 -9.97 10.04
N LEU A 109 21.97 -8.82 9.58
CA LEU A 109 20.55 -8.57 9.32
C LEU A 109 19.95 -9.48 8.25
N GLU A 110 20.70 -9.79 7.20
CA GLU A 110 20.27 -10.70 6.14
C GLU A 110 19.93 -12.12 6.65
N GLN A 111 20.46 -12.54 7.80
CA GLN A 111 20.14 -13.85 8.40
C GLN A 111 18.78 -13.87 9.11
N GLY A 112 18.17 -12.70 9.32
CA GLY A 112 16.85 -12.55 9.91
C GLY A 112 15.71 -12.82 8.92
N GLU A 113 14.50 -12.46 9.34
CA GLU A 113 13.28 -12.58 8.54
C GLU A 113 12.61 -11.21 8.33
N GLY A 114 11.68 -11.13 7.38
CA GLY A 114 10.90 -9.93 7.11
C GLY A 114 11.63 -8.86 6.29
N GLY A 115 11.04 -7.66 6.27
CA GLY A 115 11.45 -6.58 5.34
C GLY A 115 12.86 -6.05 5.58
N ALA A 116 13.33 -5.98 6.83
CA ALA A 116 14.67 -5.51 7.15
C ALA A 116 15.75 -6.45 6.58
N ALA A 117 15.56 -7.78 6.70
CA ALA A 117 16.46 -8.77 6.12
C ALA A 117 16.49 -8.69 4.58
N MET A 118 15.33 -8.48 3.94
CA MET A 118 15.24 -8.30 2.48
C MET A 118 15.97 -7.04 2.03
N MET A 119 15.77 -5.91 2.73
CA MET A 119 16.45 -4.65 2.41
C MET A 119 17.96 -4.74 2.66
N ALA A 120 18.38 -5.42 3.74
CA ALA A 120 19.79 -5.68 3.99
C ALA A 120 20.42 -6.49 2.86
N THR A 121 19.73 -7.53 2.38
CA THR A 121 20.16 -8.34 1.22
C THR A 121 20.30 -7.47 -0.03
N MET A 122 19.32 -6.59 -0.31
CA MET A 122 19.34 -5.68 -1.45
C MET A 122 20.51 -4.68 -1.38
N LEU A 123 20.80 -4.12 -0.20
CA LEU A 123 21.92 -3.20 0.00
C LEU A 123 23.27 -3.90 -0.19
N ARG A 124 23.43 -5.11 0.35
CA ARG A 124 24.65 -5.91 0.12
C ARG A 124 24.84 -6.25 -1.36
N ALA A 125 23.75 -6.54 -2.07
CA ALA A 125 23.79 -6.75 -3.51
C ALA A 125 24.28 -5.50 -4.25
N ALA A 126 23.81 -4.30 -3.86
CA ALA A 126 24.29 -3.04 -4.42
C ALA A 126 25.79 -2.79 -4.11
N MET A 127 26.23 -3.11 -2.89
CA MET A 127 27.65 -3.01 -2.53
C MET A 127 28.53 -3.99 -3.31
N ALA A 128 28.01 -5.17 -3.66
CA ALA A 128 28.72 -6.10 -4.54
C ALA A 128 28.88 -5.53 -5.97
N VAL A 129 27.86 -4.84 -6.50
CA VAL A 129 27.98 -4.08 -7.77
C VAL A 129 29.07 -3.01 -7.67
N GLU A 130 29.12 -2.24 -6.58
CA GLU A 130 30.16 -1.22 -6.38
C GLU A 130 31.58 -1.79 -6.26
N ARG A 131 31.70 -3.05 -5.84
CA ARG A 131 32.96 -3.79 -5.75
C ARG A 131 33.36 -4.50 -7.04
N ASP A 132 32.61 -4.30 -8.13
CA ASP A 132 32.83 -4.97 -9.42
C ASP A 132 32.69 -6.51 -9.30
N ASP A 133 31.76 -6.97 -8.45
CA ASP A 133 31.41 -8.38 -8.26
C ASP A 133 29.94 -8.64 -8.70
N PRO A 134 29.69 -8.69 -10.02
CA PRO A 134 28.34 -8.85 -10.57
C PRO A 134 27.72 -10.21 -10.24
N GLU A 135 28.54 -11.24 -10.06
CA GLU A 135 28.10 -12.60 -9.72
C GLU A 135 27.54 -12.64 -8.29
N ALA A 136 28.25 -12.06 -7.31
CA ALA A 136 27.76 -11.96 -5.95
C ALA A 136 26.53 -11.04 -5.85
N ALA A 137 26.52 -9.93 -6.60
CA ALA A 137 25.36 -9.04 -6.66
C ALA A 137 24.11 -9.76 -7.18
N ALA A 138 24.23 -10.45 -8.32
CA ALA A 138 23.12 -11.18 -8.92
C ALA A 138 22.61 -12.29 -8.00
N ALA A 139 23.50 -13.01 -7.29
CA ALA A 139 23.10 -14.05 -6.34
C ALA A 139 22.25 -13.48 -5.18
N LEU A 140 22.62 -12.32 -4.63
CA LEU A 140 21.88 -11.66 -3.55
C LEU A 140 20.54 -11.10 -4.06
N TYR A 141 20.51 -10.49 -5.23
CA TYR A 141 19.25 -10.04 -5.84
C TYR A 141 18.32 -11.21 -6.18
N ASP A 142 18.85 -12.31 -6.74
CA ASP A 142 18.07 -13.52 -7.04
C ASP A 142 17.49 -14.15 -5.76
N LYS A 143 18.19 -14.06 -4.61
CA LYS A 143 17.66 -14.49 -3.31
C LYS A 143 16.39 -13.72 -2.92
N VAL A 144 16.34 -12.41 -3.17
CA VAL A 144 15.16 -11.57 -2.91
C VAL A 144 14.07 -11.86 -3.93
N ALA A 145 14.41 -11.94 -5.22
CA ALA A 145 13.46 -12.21 -6.30
C ALA A 145 12.78 -13.59 -6.16
N ALA A 146 13.49 -14.60 -5.64
CA ALA A 146 12.96 -15.95 -5.45
C ALA A 146 12.18 -16.15 -4.14
N ASN A 147 12.21 -15.17 -3.22
CA ASN A 147 11.54 -15.29 -1.93
C ASN A 147 10.04 -15.00 -2.05
N GLY A 148 9.21 -16.02 -1.85
CA GLY A 148 7.74 -15.92 -1.96
C GLY A 148 7.09 -14.96 -0.94
N ASP A 149 7.77 -14.69 0.18
CA ASP A 149 7.30 -13.77 1.22
C ASP A 149 7.64 -12.30 0.92
N THR A 150 8.48 -12.05 -0.09
CA THR A 150 8.81 -10.70 -0.55
C THR A 150 7.65 -10.13 -1.38
N PRO A 151 7.21 -8.88 -1.15
CA PRO A 151 6.22 -8.21 -2.00
C PRO A 151 6.58 -8.25 -3.48
N ALA A 152 5.58 -8.37 -4.35
CA ALA A 152 5.81 -8.58 -5.79
C ALA A 152 6.68 -7.47 -6.40
N GLU A 153 6.42 -6.23 -6.02
CA GLU A 153 7.15 -5.04 -6.47
C GLU A 153 8.64 -5.13 -6.12
N LEU A 154 8.95 -5.61 -4.90
CA LEU A 154 10.33 -5.77 -4.45
C LEU A 154 11.03 -6.95 -5.15
N ARG A 155 10.30 -8.02 -5.48
CA ARG A 155 10.84 -9.13 -6.28
C ARG A 155 11.15 -8.69 -7.71
N ASP A 156 10.26 -7.91 -8.32
CA ASP A 156 10.40 -7.45 -9.69
C ASP A 156 11.61 -6.53 -9.85
N ILE A 157 11.80 -5.56 -8.94
CA ILE A 157 13.00 -4.72 -8.96
C ILE A 157 14.27 -5.52 -8.64
N ALA A 158 14.22 -6.51 -7.75
CA ALA A 158 15.36 -7.39 -7.48
C ALA A 158 15.74 -8.19 -8.74
N MET A 159 14.75 -8.73 -9.46
CA MET A 159 14.97 -9.45 -10.71
C MET A 159 15.59 -8.56 -11.79
N ILE A 160 15.10 -7.33 -11.95
CA ILE A 160 15.70 -6.34 -12.87
C ILE A 160 17.15 -6.07 -12.48
N ARG A 161 17.43 -5.78 -11.20
CA ARG A 161 18.80 -5.48 -10.75
C ARG A 161 19.74 -6.68 -10.86
N SER A 162 19.24 -7.89 -10.63
CA SER A 162 19.97 -9.13 -10.89
C SER A 162 20.39 -9.20 -12.35
N VAL A 163 19.44 -9.10 -13.28
CA VAL A 163 19.71 -9.13 -14.73
C VAL A 163 20.66 -8.02 -15.15
N SER A 164 20.45 -6.79 -14.66
CA SER A 164 21.34 -5.66 -14.95
C SER A 164 22.77 -5.89 -14.48
N ALA A 165 22.96 -6.52 -13.31
CA ALA A 165 24.31 -6.76 -12.76
C ALA A 165 25.13 -7.71 -13.63
N ARG A 166 24.49 -8.73 -14.23
CA ARG A 166 25.16 -9.79 -15.02
C ARG A 166 24.82 -9.73 -16.51
N TYR A 167 24.29 -8.62 -17.00
CA TYR A 167 23.74 -8.52 -18.36
C TYR A 167 24.75 -8.97 -19.42
N ASP A 168 25.99 -8.49 -19.32
CA ASP A 168 27.06 -8.76 -20.29
C ASP A 168 27.46 -10.25 -20.36
N ASP A 169 27.19 -11.02 -19.31
CA ASP A 169 27.49 -12.45 -19.21
C ASP A 169 26.26 -13.35 -19.47
N MET A 170 25.09 -12.75 -19.72
CA MET A 170 23.85 -13.49 -19.98
C MET A 170 23.65 -13.82 -21.46
N ASP A 171 22.98 -14.94 -21.71
CA ASP A 171 22.38 -15.17 -23.02
C ASP A 171 21.25 -14.13 -23.23
N PRO A 172 21.20 -13.43 -24.39
CA PRO A 172 20.17 -12.44 -24.63
C PRO A 172 18.73 -12.98 -24.53
N GLN A 173 18.50 -14.25 -24.87
CA GLN A 173 17.18 -14.86 -24.69
C GLN A 173 16.85 -15.05 -23.21
N GLU A 174 17.83 -15.37 -22.37
CA GLU A 174 17.64 -15.48 -20.92
C GLU A 174 17.23 -14.12 -20.30
N VAL A 175 17.79 -13.01 -20.79
CA VAL A 175 17.37 -11.66 -20.38
C VAL A 175 15.88 -11.46 -20.66
N ILE A 176 15.44 -11.74 -21.89
CA ILE A 176 14.04 -11.60 -22.29
C ILE A 176 13.14 -12.51 -21.46
N ASP A 177 13.56 -13.76 -21.23
CA ASP A 177 12.76 -14.72 -20.46
C ASP A 177 12.59 -14.29 -18.99
N ARG A 178 13.60 -13.63 -18.40
CA ARG A 178 13.55 -13.15 -17.01
C ARG A 178 12.75 -11.87 -16.85
N VAL A 179 13.02 -10.82 -17.64
CA VAL A 179 12.41 -9.49 -17.42
C VAL A 179 11.34 -9.11 -18.46
N GLY A 180 11.12 -9.93 -19.48
CA GLY A 180 10.18 -9.65 -20.56
C GLY A 180 8.72 -9.49 -20.11
N THR A 181 8.31 -10.17 -19.03
CA THR A 181 6.97 -10.00 -18.46
C THR A 181 6.78 -8.67 -17.73
N LEU A 182 7.88 -7.99 -17.38
CA LEU A 182 7.87 -6.65 -16.80
C LEU A 182 7.96 -5.56 -17.87
N ALA A 183 8.48 -5.89 -19.06
CA ALA A 183 8.56 -5.02 -20.22
C ALA A 183 7.23 -4.92 -20.99
N VAL A 184 6.13 -4.72 -20.27
CA VAL A 184 4.79 -4.52 -20.83
C VAL A 184 4.19 -3.20 -20.34
N PRO A 185 3.33 -2.52 -21.14
CA PRO A 185 2.62 -1.33 -20.70
C PRO A 185 1.85 -1.55 -19.39
N ASP A 186 1.58 -0.46 -18.66
CA ASP A 186 0.96 -0.43 -17.32
C ASP A 186 1.79 -1.06 -16.18
N ASN A 187 2.94 -1.69 -16.47
CA ASN A 187 3.85 -2.16 -15.43
C ASN A 187 4.70 -0.99 -14.91
N ALA A 188 4.84 -0.86 -13.58
CA ALA A 188 5.65 0.20 -12.96
C ALA A 188 7.12 0.19 -13.39
N TYR A 189 7.62 -0.96 -13.85
CA TYR A 189 8.98 -1.14 -14.35
C TYR A 189 9.07 -1.24 -15.87
N TYR A 190 7.98 -0.95 -16.60
CA TYR A 190 7.89 -1.11 -18.05
C TYR A 190 9.10 -0.54 -18.77
N GLY A 191 9.40 0.73 -18.55
CA GLY A 191 10.52 1.38 -19.23
C GLY A 191 11.88 0.75 -18.90
N SER A 192 12.16 0.48 -17.61
CA SER A 192 13.48 -0.06 -17.20
C SER A 192 13.68 -1.50 -17.65
N ALA A 193 12.66 -2.35 -17.51
CA ALA A 193 12.71 -3.72 -18.04
C ALA A 193 12.73 -3.71 -19.57
N GLY A 194 11.97 -2.81 -20.19
CA GLY A 194 11.89 -2.64 -21.62
C GLY A 194 13.22 -2.21 -22.26
N GLU A 195 13.99 -1.33 -21.63
CA GLU A 195 15.35 -1.01 -22.08
C GLU A 195 16.24 -2.26 -22.10
N LEU A 196 16.24 -3.08 -21.04
CA LEU A 196 17.02 -4.33 -21.00
C LEU A 196 16.59 -5.32 -22.09
N VAL A 197 15.28 -5.45 -22.33
CA VAL A 197 14.74 -6.31 -23.39
C VAL A 197 15.12 -5.78 -24.78
N ALA A 198 15.09 -4.46 -24.98
CA ALA A 198 15.51 -3.84 -26.24
C ALA A 198 17.00 -4.07 -26.50
N HIS A 199 17.85 -3.94 -25.50
CA HIS A 199 19.27 -4.30 -25.59
C HIS A 199 19.44 -5.78 -25.95
N ALA A 200 18.67 -6.68 -25.32
CA ALA A 200 18.76 -8.10 -25.62
C ALA A 200 18.29 -8.44 -27.04
N TYR A 201 17.33 -7.68 -27.59
CA TYR A 201 16.98 -7.77 -29.00
C TYR A 201 18.12 -7.30 -29.91
N LEU A 202 18.81 -6.23 -29.57
CA LEU A 202 19.97 -5.76 -30.34
C LEU A 202 21.08 -6.81 -30.37
N ASP A 203 21.37 -7.46 -29.25
CA ASP A 203 22.39 -8.51 -29.17
C ASP A 203 22.02 -9.75 -29.99
N GLN A 204 20.73 -9.98 -30.23
CA GLN A 204 20.22 -11.01 -31.15
C GLN A 204 20.15 -10.56 -32.61
N GLY A 205 20.51 -9.31 -32.93
CA GLY A 205 20.36 -8.73 -34.26
C GLY A 205 18.91 -8.41 -34.65
N LYS A 206 17.99 -8.40 -33.68
CA LYS A 206 16.55 -8.11 -33.83
C LYS A 206 16.29 -6.60 -33.73
N THR A 207 16.91 -5.84 -34.62
CA THR A 207 16.87 -4.37 -34.59
C THR A 207 15.47 -3.78 -34.75
N ALA A 208 14.60 -4.45 -35.51
CA ALA A 208 13.22 -3.98 -35.70
C ALA A 208 12.41 -4.11 -34.41
N GLU A 209 12.56 -5.23 -33.70
CA GLU A 209 11.91 -5.48 -32.40
C GLU A 209 12.44 -4.52 -31.32
N ALA A 210 13.76 -4.29 -31.28
CA ALA A 210 14.37 -3.32 -30.37
C ALA A 210 13.86 -1.90 -30.63
N GLY A 211 13.87 -1.46 -31.89
CA GLY A 211 13.44 -0.12 -32.27
C GLY A 211 11.96 0.14 -32.00
N ALA A 212 11.10 -0.86 -32.26
CA ALA A 212 9.68 -0.77 -31.95
C ALA A 212 9.44 -0.62 -30.45
N LEU A 213 10.07 -1.46 -29.62
CA LEU A 213 9.94 -1.38 -28.16
C LEU A 213 10.43 -0.05 -27.60
N LEU A 214 11.57 0.46 -28.08
CA LEU A 214 12.10 1.76 -27.65
C LEU A 214 11.19 2.93 -28.08
N ALA A 215 10.57 2.84 -29.26
CA ALA A 215 9.59 3.83 -29.69
C ALA A 215 8.30 3.79 -28.85
N ASP A 216 7.84 2.60 -28.47
CA ASP A 216 6.69 2.45 -27.58
C ASP A 216 6.99 3.05 -26.18
N ILE A 217 8.16 2.76 -25.61
CA ILE A 217 8.61 3.35 -24.33
C ILE A 217 8.73 4.87 -24.43
N ALA A 218 9.23 5.38 -25.56
CA ALA A 218 9.35 6.81 -25.83
C ALA A 218 8.00 7.54 -25.87
N GLY A 219 6.95 6.89 -26.38
CA GLY A 219 5.61 7.43 -26.50
C GLY A 219 4.77 7.33 -25.22
N ASP A 220 5.15 6.47 -24.28
CA ASP A 220 4.41 6.22 -23.04
C ASP A 220 4.59 7.36 -22.02
N GLU A 221 3.52 8.09 -21.69
CA GLU A 221 3.55 9.23 -20.75
C GLU A 221 3.70 8.81 -19.28
N ASP A 222 3.43 7.55 -18.94
CA ASP A 222 3.59 7.02 -17.58
C ASP A 222 5.06 6.65 -17.29
N VAL A 223 5.91 6.61 -18.31
CA VAL A 223 7.36 6.41 -18.18
C VAL A 223 8.07 7.72 -17.82
N PRO A 224 9.03 7.73 -16.87
CA PRO A 224 9.79 8.94 -16.54
C PRO A 224 10.45 9.60 -17.75
N ASN A 225 10.34 10.93 -17.83
CA ASN A 225 10.84 11.76 -18.94
C ASN A 225 12.29 11.44 -19.36
N SER A 226 13.19 11.29 -18.39
CA SER A 226 14.61 10.99 -18.66
C SER A 226 14.81 9.65 -19.37
N LEU A 227 13.95 8.67 -19.08
CA LEU A 227 13.97 7.37 -19.72
C LEU A 227 13.34 7.43 -21.11
N ARG A 228 12.20 8.12 -21.25
CA ARG A 228 11.57 8.36 -22.56
C ARG A 228 12.52 9.07 -23.53
N ALA A 229 13.24 10.08 -23.06
CA ALA A 229 14.21 10.82 -23.87
C ALA A 229 15.35 9.90 -24.35
N ARG A 230 15.86 9.03 -23.49
CA ARG A 230 16.88 8.04 -23.85
C ARG A 230 16.34 7.01 -24.84
N ALA A 231 15.13 6.49 -24.61
CA ALA A 231 14.49 5.54 -25.50
C ALA A 231 14.27 6.14 -26.90
N ARG A 232 13.86 7.43 -27.00
CA ARG A 232 13.76 8.16 -28.27
C ARG A 232 15.10 8.25 -29.00
N GLU A 233 16.16 8.59 -28.28
CA GLU A 233 17.51 8.68 -28.87
C GLU A 233 17.93 7.32 -29.45
N LEU A 234 17.76 6.25 -28.66
CA LEU A 234 18.08 4.89 -29.11
C LEU A 234 17.21 4.45 -30.29
N ALA A 235 15.89 4.68 -30.25
CA ALA A 235 14.98 4.36 -31.36
C ALA A 235 15.38 5.10 -32.65
N GLY A 236 15.73 6.38 -32.54
CA GLY A 236 16.21 7.19 -33.68
C GLY A 236 17.50 6.66 -34.30
N LEU A 237 18.45 6.18 -33.48
CA LEU A 237 19.67 5.52 -33.97
C LEU A 237 19.37 4.23 -34.74
N LEU A 238 18.27 3.54 -34.42
CA LEU A 238 17.80 2.34 -35.11
C LEU A 238 16.91 2.67 -36.32
N GLY A 239 16.71 3.95 -36.64
CA GLY A 239 15.92 4.41 -37.78
C GLY A 239 14.40 4.35 -37.55
N VAL A 240 13.96 4.25 -36.30
CA VAL A 240 12.54 4.32 -35.93
C VAL A 240 12.23 5.76 -35.50
N ASP A 241 11.23 6.36 -36.16
CA ASP A 241 10.74 7.69 -35.78
C ASP A 241 9.88 7.57 -34.52
N ALA A 242 10.48 7.92 -33.38
CA ALA A 242 9.84 7.94 -32.07
C ALA A 242 9.33 9.34 -31.68
N ILE A 243 9.32 10.31 -32.62
CA ILE A 243 8.86 11.69 -32.39
C ILE A 243 7.50 11.86 -33.06
N GLU A 244 6.43 11.66 -32.30
CA GLU A 244 5.07 11.84 -32.83
C GLU A 244 4.72 13.32 -33.06
N ASN A 245 5.19 14.20 -32.18
CA ASN A 245 4.97 15.65 -32.27
C ASN A 245 6.25 16.41 -31.91
N VAL A 246 6.83 17.07 -32.91
CA VAL A 246 8.11 17.80 -32.78
C VAL A 246 7.98 18.95 -31.78
N ASP A 247 6.92 19.74 -31.84
CA ASP A 247 6.74 20.92 -30.97
C ASP A 247 6.54 20.49 -29.51
N ALA A 248 5.71 19.46 -29.28
CA ALA A 248 5.52 18.85 -27.96
C ALA A 248 6.81 18.28 -27.39
N THR A 249 7.58 17.56 -28.22
CA THR A 249 8.86 16.98 -27.81
C THR A 249 9.90 18.06 -27.53
N LEU A 250 9.91 19.14 -28.31
CA LEU A 250 10.82 20.27 -28.11
C LEU A 250 10.52 20.97 -26.79
N ALA A 251 9.24 21.29 -26.53
CA ALA A 251 8.78 21.87 -25.26
C ALA A 251 9.10 20.98 -24.06
N GLU A 252 8.94 19.67 -24.21
CA GLU A 252 9.27 18.68 -23.17
C GLU A 252 10.78 18.66 -22.86
N LEU A 253 11.64 18.74 -23.88
CA LEU A 253 13.09 18.70 -23.73
C LEU A 253 13.67 20.02 -23.20
N THR A 254 13.10 21.17 -23.60
CA THR A 254 13.59 22.49 -23.19
C THR A 254 12.94 23.01 -21.91
N GLY A 255 11.82 22.41 -21.49
CA GLY A 255 10.98 22.93 -20.41
C GLY A 255 10.29 24.24 -20.76
N GLU A 256 10.30 24.66 -22.02
CA GLU A 256 9.61 25.86 -22.49
C GLU A 256 8.18 25.51 -22.90
N PRO A 257 7.18 26.34 -22.54
CA PRO A 257 5.81 26.11 -22.96
C PRO A 257 5.68 26.18 -24.48
N LEU A 258 4.78 25.38 -25.03
CA LEU A 258 4.43 25.41 -26.45
C LEU A 258 4.08 26.85 -26.87
N GLU A 259 4.84 27.43 -27.78
CA GLU A 259 4.46 28.69 -28.40
C GLU A 259 3.12 28.46 -29.12
N GLU A 260 2.04 29.09 -28.62
CA GLU A 260 0.76 29.06 -29.32
C GLU A 260 0.99 29.58 -30.74
N PRO A 261 0.46 28.91 -31.79
CA PRO A 261 0.67 29.35 -33.15
C PRO A 261 0.14 30.78 -33.25
N GLN A 262 1.05 31.74 -33.48
CA GLN A 262 0.68 33.12 -33.68
C GLN A 262 -0.26 33.15 -34.87
N ALA A 263 -1.55 33.33 -34.60
CA ALA A 263 -2.56 33.48 -35.64
C ALA A 263 -2.13 34.67 -36.49
N GLU A 264 -1.57 34.38 -37.66
CA GLU A 264 -1.21 35.36 -38.66
C GLU A 264 -2.54 35.99 -39.12
N LEU A 265 -2.88 37.12 -38.50
CA LEU A 265 -3.96 37.99 -38.93
C LEU A 265 -3.52 38.60 -40.25
N VAL A 266 -3.78 37.87 -41.33
CA VAL A 266 -3.74 38.40 -42.69
C VAL A 266 -4.93 39.36 -42.83
N GLU A 267 -4.66 40.66 -42.64
CA GLU A 267 -5.56 41.76 -43.08
C GLU A 267 -5.54 41.94 -44.60
#